data_AF-A0A286RHD4-F1
#
_entry.id   AF-A0A286RHD4-F1
#
_cell.length_a   1.000
_cell.length_b   1.000
_cell.length_c   1.000
_cell.angle_alpha   90.00
_cell.angle_beta   90.00
_cell.angle_gamma   90.00
#
_symmetry.space_group_name_H-M   'P 1'
#
loop_
_entity.id
_entity.type
_entity.pdbx_description
1 polymer ?
#
loop_
_entity_poly.entity_id
_entity_poly.type
_entity_poly.pdbx_seq_one_letter_code
_entity_poly.pdbx_strand_id
1 'polypeptide(L)' 'MGKSDKNLSKRDSRKLEALRKRLRELQQRLAGAKKQPDDPREIETLTKEIVAVEAEIARLTGQHGG' A
#
# COMPACT_ATOMS: atom_id res chain seq x y z
N MET A 1 -11.69 0.43 17.15
CA MET A 1 -11.17 1.34 16.09
C MET A 1 -10.00 2.12 16.65
N GLY A 2 -8.76 1.73 16.30
CA GLY A 2 -7.53 2.36 16.77
C GLY A 2 -7.39 3.80 16.26
N LYS A 3 -7.04 4.70 17.19
CA LYS A 3 -6.75 6.13 16.97
C LYS A 3 -5.36 6.25 16.32
N SER A 4 -5.08 7.11 15.35
CA SER A 4 -4.62 8.50 15.58
C SER A 4 -4.21 9.18 14.24
N ASP A 5 -5.12 9.55 13.35
CA ASP A 5 -4.80 10.40 12.18
C ASP A 5 -4.50 11.88 12.56
N LYS A 6 -4.41 12.22 13.85
CA LYS A 6 -4.59 13.59 14.34
C LYS A 6 -3.41 14.56 14.14
N ASN A 7 -2.28 14.16 13.54
CA ASN A 7 -1.17 15.09 13.25
C ASN A 7 -0.31 14.70 12.03
N LEU A 8 -0.91 14.22 10.93
CA LEU A 8 -0.14 14.17 9.66
C LEU A 8 0.07 15.59 9.13
N SER A 9 1.31 15.93 8.78
CA SER A 9 1.59 17.17 8.03
C SER A 9 0.84 17.16 6.70
N LYS A 10 0.48 18.34 6.15
CA LYS A 10 -0.13 18.45 4.81
C LYS A 10 0.66 17.69 3.74
N ARG A 11 2.00 17.64 3.89
CA ARG A 11 2.89 16.87 3.01
C ARG A 11 2.66 15.37 3.14
N ASP A 12 2.56 14.88 4.37
CA ASP A 12 2.38 13.45 4.66
C ASP A 12 0.97 13.00 4.30
N SER A 13 -0.05 13.84 4.47
CA SER A 13 -1.42 13.55 4.02
C SER A 13 -1.46 13.33 2.51
N ARG A 14 -0.83 14.21 1.73
CA ARG A 14 -0.74 14.05 0.27
C ARG A 14 0.04 12.80 -0.14
N LYS A 15 1.14 12.50 0.57
CA LYS A 15 1.92 11.27 0.34
C LYS A 15 1.09 10.03 0.66
N LEU A 16 0.37 10.03 1.76
CA LEU A 16 -0.53 8.96 2.17
C LEU A 16 -1.64 8.72 1.14
N GLU A 17 -2.26 9.78 0.61
CA GLU A 17 -3.26 9.65 -0.45
C GLU A 17 -2.68 9.04 -1.72
N ALA A 18 -1.49 9.49 -2.14
CA ALA A 18 -0.79 8.94 -3.30
C ALA A 18 -0.45 7.45 -3.11
N LEU A 19 0.06 7.07 -1.94
CA LEU A 19 0.37 5.69 -1.60
C LEU A 19 -0.89 4.81 -1.54
N ARG A 20 -1.98 5.30 -0.96
CA ARG A 20 -3.27 4.59 -0.94
C ARG A 20 -3.83 4.38 -2.34
N LYS A 21 -3.66 5.37 -3.24
CA LYS A 21 -4.04 5.22 -4.65
C LYS A 21 -3.20 4.13 -5.33
N ARG A 22 -1.87 4.19 -5.17
CA ARG A 22 -0.94 3.19 -5.70
C ARG A 22 -1.25 1.79 -5.18
N LEU A 23 -1.56 1.66 -3.89
CA LEU A 23 -1.94 0.38 -3.28
C LEU A 23 -3.16 -0.23 -3.96
N ARG A 24 -4.21 0.57 -4.20
CA ARG A 24 -5.42 0.09 -4.90
C ARG A 24 -5.12 -0.37 -6.32
N GLU A 25 -4.30 0.39 -7.05
CA GLU A 25 -3.88 0.03 -8.42
C GLU A 25 -3.08 -1.28 -8.43
N LEU A 26 -2.12 -1.45 -7.51
CA LEU A 26 -1.34 -2.68 -7.38
C LEU A 26 -2.22 -3.88 -6.98
N GLN A 27 -3.18 -3.70 -6.06
CA GLN A 27 -4.12 -4.75 -5.67
C GLN A 27 -5.02 -5.18 -6.84
N GLN A 28 -5.50 -4.23 -7.65
CA GLN A 28 -6.28 -4.54 -8.85
C GLN A 28 -5.44 -5.31 -9.88
N ARG A 29 -4.20 -4.89 -10.13
CA ARG A 29 -3.26 -5.61 -10.99
C ARG A 29 -2.98 -7.01 -10.47
N LEU A 30 -2.75 -7.17 -9.17
CA LEU A 30 -2.53 -8.47 -8.55
C LEU A 30 -3.75 -9.37 -8.69
N ALA A 31 -4.97 -8.83 -8.52
CA ALA A 31 -6.20 -9.58 -8.73
C ALA A 31 -6.37 -10.02 -10.20
N GLY A 32 -5.96 -9.19 -11.16
CA GLY A 32 -5.89 -9.54 -12.58
C GLY A 32 -4.89 -10.68 -12.83
N ALA A 33 -3.64 -10.48 -12.41
CA ALA A 33 -2.56 -11.46 -12.56
C ALA A 33 -2.87 -12.79 -11.86
N LYS A 34 -3.56 -12.79 -10.72
CA LYS A 34 -4.00 -14.03 -10.05
C LYS A 34 -5.11 -14.76 -10.79
N LYS A 35 -5.98 -14.06 -11.54
CA LYS A 35 -7.07 -14.67 -12.31
C LYS A 35 -6.56 -15.31 -13.60
N GLN A 36 -5.58 -14.69 -14.24
CA GLN A 36 -4.92 -15.19 -15.45
C GLN A 36 -3.41 -15.06 -15.23
N PRO A 37 -2.77 -16.05 -14.57
CA PRO A 37 -1.35 -16.01 -14.30
C PRO A 37 -0.55 -16.28 -15.57
N ASP A 38 -0.41 -15.25 -16.41
CA ASP A 38 0.44 -15.29 -17.59
C ASP A 38 1.93 -15.30 -17.18
N ASP A 39 2.30 -14.52 -16.15
CA ASP A 39 3.63 -14.52 -15.56
C ASP A 39 3.58 -14.64 -14.02
N PRO A 40 4.04 -15.77 -13.44
CA PRO A 40 4.07 -15.93 -11.98
C PRO A 40 5.01 -14.92 -11.29
N ARG A 41 6.03 -14.40 -11.99
CA ARG A 41 6.95 -13.38 -11.46
C ARG A 41 6.26 -12.03 -11.29
N GLU A 42 5.24 -11.73 -12.09
CA GLU A 42 4.44 -10.51 -11.92
C GLU A 42 3.69 -10.55 -10.59
N ILE A 43 3.10 -11.69 -10.23
CA ILE A 43 2.40 -11.88 -8.95
C ILE A 43 3.36 -11.67 -7.78
N GLU A 44 4.56 -12.24 -7.82
CA GLU A 44 5.58 -12.04 -6.79
C GLU A 44 6.01 -10.58 -6.68
N THR A 45 6.23 -9.92 -7.82
CA THR A 45 6.66 -8.52 -7.88
C THR A 45 5.58 -7.59 -7.33
N LEU A 46 4.34 -7.75 -7.79
CA LEU A 46 3.19 -6.98 -7.30
C LEU A 46 2.97 -7.19 -5.81
N THR A 47 3.14 -8.42 -5.31
CA THR A 47 3.03 -8.71 -3.88
C THR A 47 4.12 -7.99 -3.08
N LYS A 48 5.37 -8.00 -3.53
CA LYS A 48 6.47 -7.25 -2.88
C LYS A 48 6.23 -5.75 -2.89
N GLU A 49 5.74 -5.20 -4.00
CA GLU A 49 5.37 -3.78 -4.08
C GLU A 49 4.24 -3.40 -3.14
N ILE A 50 3.19 -4.23 -3.04
CA ILE A 50 2.08 -4.02 -2.10
C ILE A 50 2.60 -3.96 -0.67
N VAL A 51 3.42 -4.94 -0.25
CA VAL A 51 3.99 -4.98 1.10
C VAL A 51 4.85 -3.74 1.38
N ALA A 52 5.65 -3.29 0.40
CA ALA A 52 6.46 -2.09 0.54
C ALA A 52 5.60 -0.81 0.70
N VAL A 53 4.53 -0.69 -0.08
CA VAL A 53 3.59 0.45 -0.01
C VAL A 53 2.81 0.43 1.31
N GLU A 54 2.36 -0.74 1.76
CA GLU A 54 1.68 -0.90 3.05
C GLU A 54 2.59 -0.55 4.23
N ALA A 55 3.86 -0.96 4.19
CA ALA A 55 4.85 -0.60 5.20
C ALA A 55 5.10 0.93 5.25
N GLU A 56 5.15 1.59 4.09
CA GLU A 56 5.28 3.05 4.02
C GLU A 56 4.02 3.76 4.54
N ILE A 57 2.83 3.24 4.22
CA ILE A 57 1.57 3.75 4.78
C ILE A 57 1.58 3.61 6.31
N ALA A 58 1.96 2.46 6.85
CA ALA A 58 2.04 2.21 8.28
C ALA A 58 3.05 3.14 8.98
N ARG A 59 4.19 3.42 8.34
CA ARG A 59 5.16 4.41 8.81
C ARG A 59 4.57 5.81 8.88
N LEU A 60 3.83 6.22 7.86
CA LEU A 60 3.21 7.55 7.83
C LEU A 60 2.06 7.67 8.83
N THR A 61 1.24 6.64 9.02
CA THR A 61 0.11 6.65 9.96
C THR A 61 0.52 6.41 11.41
N GLY A 62 1.81 6.18 11.68
CA GLY A 62 2.29 5.85 13.01
C GLY A 62 1.77 4.51 13.53
N GLN A 63 1.30 3.62 12.65
CA GLN A 63 1.05 2.21 12.96
C GLN A 63 2.38 1.45 13.06
N HIS A 64 3.28 1.96 13.90
CA HIS A 64 4.33 1.17 14.52
C HIS A 64 3.67 0.64 15.80
N GLY A 65 3.07 -0.55 15.71
CA GLY A 65 2.65 -1.28 16.89
C GLY A 65 3.90 -1.62 17.70
N GLY A 66 4.19 -0.81 18.71
CA GLY A 66 4.93 -1.21 19.90
C GLY A 66 3.94 -1.64 20.97
#